data_AF-A0A3D2KJA2-F1
#
_entry.id   AF-A0A3D2KJA2-F1
#
_cell.length_a   1.000
_cell.length_b   1.000
_cell.length_c   1.000
_cell.angle_alpha   90.00
_cell.angle_beta   90.00
_cell.angle_gamma   90.00
#
_symmetry.space_group_name_H-M   'P 1'
#
loop_
_entity.id
_entity.type
_entity.pdbx_description
1 polymer ?
#
loop_
_entity_poly.entity_id
_entity_poly.type
_entity_poly.pdbx_seq_one_letter_code
_entity_poly.pdbx_strand_id
1 'polypeptide(L)'
;PDDAFMDWYEFVEYGSTDSTAIWIQRNGFTREAATYMTAKGRDFIIHTEDGKLRIKAELLETENQSVKREAIQVRYNSPEIFVYQQ
;
A
#
# COMPACT_ATOMS: atom_id res chain seq x y z
N PRO A 1 -22.37 10.27 10.39
CA PRO A 1 -20.94 10.64 10.39
C PRO A 1 -20.60 11.22 9.02
N ASP A 2 -20.29 12.51 8.96
CA ASP A 2 -19.93 13.17 7.71
C ASP A 2 -18.48 12.84 7.34
N ASP A 3 -18.15 12.91 6.04
CA ASP A 3 -16.85 12.55 5.47
C ASP A 3 -15.68 13.24 6.20
N ALA A 4 -15.87 14.49 6.64
CA ALA A 4 -14.88 15.21 7.42
C ALA A 4 -14.49 14.49 8.73
N PHE A 5 -15.42 13.81 9.41
CA PHE A 5 -15.08 13.07 10.63
C PHE A 5 -14.23 11.82 10.33
N MET A 6 -14.45 11.16 9.17
CA MET A 6 -13.60 10.05 8.73
C MET A 6 -12.20 10.54 8.34
N ASP A 7 -12.09 11.64 7.59
CA ASP A 7 -10.80 12.20 7.17
C ASP A 7 -9.91 12.56 8.38
N TRP A 8 -10.50 13.13 9.44
CA TRP A 8 -9.76 13.47 10.67
C TRP A 8 -9.27 12.22 11.41
N TYR A 9 -10.07 11.17 11.47
CA TYR A 9 -9.69 9.92 12.12
C TYR A 9 -8.60 9.19 11.32
N GLU A 10 -8.75 9.08 10.00
CA GLU A 10 -7.76 8.49 9.12
C GLU A 10 -6.43 9.26 9.15
N PHE A 11 -6.49 10.60 9.18
CA PHE A 11 -5.30 11.42 9.33
C PHE A 11 -4.59 11.18 10.68
N VAL A 12 -5.33 11.04 11.78
CA VAL A 12 -4.74 10.76 13.10
C VAL A 12 -4.13 9.35 13.16
N GLU A 13 -4.78 8.34 12.59
CA GLU A 13 -4.33 6.95 12.65
C GLU A 13 -3.18 6.67 11.67
N TYR A 14 -3.24 7.23 10.46
CA TYR A 14 -2.32 6.89 9.36
C TYR A 14 -1.42 8.05 8.90
N GLY A 15 -1.63 9.25 9.44
CA GLY A 15 -0.87 10.46 9.06
C GLY A 15 -1.10 10.92 7.63
N SER A 16 -2.18 10.46 6.99
CA SER A 16 -2.50 10.72 5.58
C SER A 16 -4.01 10.65 5.36
N THR A 17 -4.52 11.40 4.38
CA THR A 17 -5.89 11.26 3.84
C THR A 17 -5.90 10.58 2.46
N ASP A 18 -4.72 10.14 1.97
CA ASP A 18 -4.62 9.36 0.75
C ASP A 18 -5.08 7.92 1.04
N SER A 19 -6.27 7.59 0.54
CA SER A 19 -6.88 6.26 0.64
C SER A 19 -5.97 5.11 0.20
N THR A 20 -5.07 5.33 -0.76
CA THR A 20 -4.10 4.32 -1.20
C THR A 20 -3.03 4.11 -0.13
N ALA A 21 -2.48 5.19 0.42
CA ALA A 21 -1.48 5.11 1.49
C ALA A 21 -2.06 4.48 2.77
N ILE A 22 -3.33 4.78 3.09
CA ILE A 22 -4.06 4.17 4.19
C ILE A 22 -4.25 2.68 3.94
N TRP A 23 -4.69 2.29 2.74
CA TRP A 23 -4.86 0.88 2.37
C TRP A 23 -3.54 0.11 2.49
N ILE A 24 -2.43 0.67 2.02
CA ILE A 24 -1.10 0.05 2.15
C ILE A 24 -0.75 -0.19 3.63
N GLN A 25 -0.91 0.82 4.49
CA GLN A 25 -0.62 0.70 5.92
C GLN A 25 -1.50 -0.34 6.62
N ARG A 26 -2.79 -0.40 6.27
CA ARG A 26 -3.74 -1.41 6.79
C ARG A 26 -3.36 -2.84 6.42
N ASN A 27 -2.62 -3.04 5.34
CA ASN A 27 -2.11 -4.35 4.93
C ASN A 27 -0.76 -4.71 5.58
N GLY A 28 -0.27 -3.90 6.52
CA GLY A 28 0.91 -4.22 7.35
C GLY A 28 2.21 -3.55 6.94
N PHE A 29 2.15 -2.58 6.01
CA PHE A 29 3.31 -1.74 5.68
C PHE A 29 3.44 -0.56 6.63
N THR A 30 4.68 -0.08 6.78
CA THR A 30 4.97 1.18 7.47
C THR A 30 4.50 2.39 6.66
N ARG A 31 4.40 3.54 7.33
CA ARG A 31 4.08 4.82 6.66
C ARG A 31 5.15 5.21 5.64
N GLU A 32 6.42 4.94 5.96
CA GLU A 32 7.55 5.18 5.08
C GLU A 32 7.46 4.32 3.82
N ALA A 33 7.09 3.04 3.96
CA ALA A 33 6.86 2.15 2.83
C ALA A 33 5.66 2.60 1.99
N ALA A 34 4.54 3.00 2.62
CA ALA A 34 3.39 3.54 1.91
C ALA A 34 3.75 4.78 1.09
N THR A 35 4.49 5.72 1.69
CA THR A 35 4.98 6.93 1.02
C THR A 35 5.89 6.59 -0.16
N TYR A 36 6.79 5.60 0.01
CA TYR A 36 7.65 5.12 -1.07
C TYR A 36 6.85 4.51 -2.22
N MET A 37 5.80 3.74 -1.92
CA MET A 37 4.98 3.04 -2.90
C MET A 37 4.05 3.98 -3.68
N THR A 38 3.56 5.04 -3.06
CA THR A 38 2.69 6.06 -3.69
C THR A 38 3.45 7.25 -4.26
N ALA A 39 4.77 7.30 -4.10
CA ALA A 39 5.59 8.39 -4.63
C ALA A 39 5.42 8.53 -6.15
N LYS A 40 5.33 9.78 -6.63
CA LYS A 40 5.16 10.09 -8.04
C LYS A 40 6.21 9.38 -8.91
N GLY A 41 5.74 8.66 -9.93
CA GLY A 41 6.60 7.90 -10.85
C GLY A 41 6.88 6.46 -10.41
N ARG A 42 6.35 6.03 -9.26
CA ARG A 42 6.29 4.62 -8.86
C ARG A 42 4.99 4.01 -9.35
N ASP A 43 5.07 2.78 -9.83
CA ASP A 43 3.93 2.04 -10.39
C ASP A 43 3.84 0.66 -9.73
N PHE A 44 3.81 0.66 -8.39
CA PHE A 44 3.72 -0.56 -7.58
C PHE A 44 2.29 -0.89 -7.14
N ILE A 45 1.36 0.06 -7.26
CA ILE A 45 -0.05 -0.10 -6.89
C ILE A 45 -0.90 -0.04 -8.15
N ILE A 46 -1.78 -1.02 -8.30
CA ILE A 46 -2.76 -1.05 -9.40
C ILE A 46 -4.18 -1.12 -8.87
N HIS A 47 -5.09 -0.62 -9.69
CA HIS A 47 -6.52 -0.89 -9.56
C HIS A 47 -6.86 -2.01 -10.55
N THR A 48 -7.40 -3.11 -10.04
CA THR A 48 -7.94 -4.18 -10.88
C THR A 48 -9.30 -3.79 -11.46
N GLU A 49 -9.75 -4.50 -12.49
CA GLU A 49 -11.03 -4.23 -13.16
C GLU A 49 -12.25 -4.33 -12.23
N ASP A 50 -12.13 -5.09 -11.13
CA ASP A 50 -13.13 -5.19 -10.07
C ASP A 50 -13.06 -4.05 -9.03
N GLY A 51 -12.24 -3.02 -9.29
CA GLY A 51 -12.11 -1.83 -8.46
C GLY A 51 -11.27 -2.01 -7.19
N LYS A 52 -10.56 -3.14 -7.03
CA LYS A 52 -9.72 -3.40 -5.86
C LYS A 52 -8.29 -2.91 -6.05
N LEU A 53 -7.67 -2.51 -4.96
CA LEU A 53 -6.24 -2.23 -4.90
C LEU A 53 -5.44 -3.53 -4.82
N ARG A 54 -4.36 -3.61 -5.59
CA ARG A 54 -3.39 -4.70 -5.55
C ARG A 54 -1.96 -4.16 -5.62
N ILE A 55 -1.03 -4.93 -5.06
CA ILE A 55 0.40 -4.62 -5.07
C ILE A 55 1.06 -5.44 -6.17
N LYS A 56 1.86 -4.81 -7.02
CA LYS A 56 2.64 -5.55 -8.02
C LYS A 56 3.79 -6.31 -7.39
N ALA A 57 4.01 -7.53 -7.87
CA ALA A 57 5.08 -8.39 -7.41
C ALA A 57 6.48 -7.78 -7.63
N GLU A 58 6.65 -6.82 -8.55
CA GLU A 58 7.92 -6.11 -8.72
C GLU A 58 8.38 -5.38 -7.45
N LEU A 59 7.47 -5.09 -6.50
CA LEU A 59 7.82 -4.56 -5.19
C LEU A 59 8.76 -5.49 -4.42
N LEU A 60 8.70 -6.81 -4.65
CA LEU A 60 9.58 -7.80 -4.03
C LEU A 60 11.02 -7.72 -4.57
N GLU A 61 11.21 -7.05 -5.71
CA GLU A 61 12.52 -6.83 -6.34
C GLU A 61 12.96 -5.37 -6.31
N THR A 62 12.30 -4.54 -5.48
CA THR A 62 12.70 -3.15 -5.31
C THR A 62 14.10 -3.01 -4.70
N GLU A 63 14.82 -1.96 -5.13
CA GLU A 63 16.15 -1.62 -4.61
C GLU A 63 16.08 -1.19 -3.13
N ASN A 64 14.94 -0.67 -2.67
CA ASN A 64 14.74 -0.27 -1.28
C ASN A 64 14.61 -1.50 -0.36
N GLN A 65 15.70 -1.84 0.33
CA GLN A 65 15.77 -3.04 1.17
C GLN A 65 14.78 -3.06 2.34
N SER A 66 14.39 -1.89 2.89
CA SER A 66 13.37 -1.84 3.95
C SER A 66 12.01 -2.26 3.40
N VAL A 67 11.61 -1.63 2.29
CA VAL A 67 10.33 -1.91 1.63
C VAL A 67 10.29 -3.34 1.11
N LYS A 68 11.40 -3.86 0.57
CA LYS A 68 11.49 -5.26 0.14
C LYS A 68 11.24 -6.24 1.28
N ARG A 69 11.81 -5.99 2.48
CA ARG A 69 11.60 -6.85 3.65
C ARG A 69 10.15 -6.83 4.12
N GLU A 70 9.55 -5.66 4.20
CA GLU A 70 8.13 -5.50 4.54
C GLU A 70 7.25 -6.21 3.50
N ALA A 71 7.51 -6.02 2.21
CA ALA A 71 6.77 -6.68 1.13
C ALA A 71 6.85 -8.21 1.21
N ILE A 72 8.01 -8.77 1.57
CA ILE A 72 8.17 -10.21 1.78
C ILE A 72 7.30 -10.70 2.96
N GLN A 73 7.27 -9.96 4.06
CA GLN A 73 6.45 -10.30 5.23
C GLN A 73 4.95 -10.20 4.91
N VAL A 74 4.52 -9.11 4.28
CA VAL A 74 3.12 -8.93 3.90
C VAL A 74 2.69 -9.98 2.90
N ARG A 75 3.52 -10.34 1.92
CA ARG A 75 3.23 -11.44 0.98
C ARG A 75 3.08 -12.78 1.68
N TYR A 76 3.85 -13.04 2.73
CA TYR A 76 3.72 -14.27 3.50
C TYR A 76 2.37 -14.34 4.23
N ASN A 77 1.88 -13.20 4.74
CA ASN A 77 0.63 -13.12 5.49
C ASN A 77 -0.62 -13.01 4.60
N SER A 78 -0.51 -12.25 3.52
CA SER A 78 -1.61 -11.89 2.61
C SER A 78 -1.16 -11.99 1.15
N PRO A 79 -0.82 -13.18 0.64
CA PRO A 79 -0.37 -13.34 -0.74
C PRO A 79 -1.42 -12.89 -1.77
N GLU A 80 -2.70 -12.93 -1.42
CA GLU A 80 -3.83 -12.59 -2.30
C GLU A 80 -3.85 -11.12 -2.72
N ILE A 81 -3.20 -10.20 -1.99
CA ILE A 81 -3.15 -8.79 -2.35
C ILE A 81 -2.08 -8.48 -3.40
N PHE A 82 -1.21 -9.45 -3.70
CA PHE A 82 -0.19 -9.33 -4.72
C PHE A 82 -0.69 -9.82 -6.07
N VAL A 83 -0.35 -9.08 -7.12
CA VAL A 83 -0.52 -9.52 -8.51
C VAL A 83 0.86 -9.82 -9.10
N TYR A 84 0.97 -11.00 -9.69
CA TYR A 84 2.12 -11.42 -10.45
C TYR A 84 1.77 -11.22 -11.92
N GLN A 85 2.54 -10.41 -12.64
CA GLN A 85 2.41 -10.39 -14.10
C GLN A 85 2.64 -11.81 -14.62
N GLN A 86 1.69 -12.32 -15.42
CA GLN A 86 1.85 -13.55 -16.18
C GLN A 86 2.66 -13.30 -17.44
#